data_AF-A0A935MGE4-F1
#
_entry.id   AF-A0A935MGE4-F1
#
_cell.length_a   1.000
_cell.length_b   1.000
_cell.length_c   1.000
_cell.angle_alpha   90.00
_cell.angle_beta   90.00
_cell.angle_gamma   90.00
#
_symmetry.space_group_name_H-M   'P 1'
#
loop_
_entity.id
_entity.type
_entity.pdbx_description
1 polymer ?
#
loop_
_entity_poly.entity_id
_entity_poly.type
_entity_poly.pdbx_seq_one_letter_code
_entity_poly.pdbx_strand_id
1 'polypeptide(L)'
;MEIILAVVMASAVIFFGALISMGNERQRRAIDGLREQVVLWAVQDLKIKREHLAQTVQVPDPINWVNKVVTRVYGQDLNLKVVEVFENPHALLCNSQNDGTNVVFTSFSPTEIKALKRAKKNRLLQIIDGNPLLLLPRNAAAFEFSILNSGILFDLELPLAWKGLTGNDLDEMNSIWMYLRP
;
A
#
# COMPACT_ATOMS: atom_id res chain seq x y z
N MET A 1 -31.21 -46.54 54.38
CA MET A 1 -30.14 -46.78 53.39
C MET A 1 -30.29 -45.85 52.19
N GLU A 2 -31.50 -45.70 51.65
CA GLU A 2 -31.80 -44.85 50.47
C GLU A 2 -31.51 -43.36 50.65
N ILE A 3 -31.83 -42.78 51.82
CA ILE A 3 -31.58 -41.35 52.10
C ILE A 3 -30.07 -41.03 52.08
N ILE A 4 -29.24 -41.93 52.62
CA ILE A 4 -27.78 -41.75 52.64
C ILE A 4 -27.24 -41.77 51.20
N LEU A 5 -27.74 -42.68 50.37
CA LEU A 5 -27.34 -42.78 48.96
C LEU A 5 -27.78 -41.56 48.14
N ALA A 6 -28.98 -41.02 48.40
CA ALA A 6 -29.47 -39.80 47.75
C ALA A 6 -28.60 -38.57 48.10
N VAL A 7 -28.20 -38.43 49.37
CA VAL A 7 -27.34 -37.33 49.83
C VAL A 7 -25.94 -37.43 49.20
N VAL A 8 -25.37 -38.63 49.11
CA VAL A 8 -24.07 -38.86 48.47
C VAL A 8 -24.12 -38.58 46.97
N MET A 9 -25.20 -38.96 46.29
CA MET A 9 -25.35 -38.67 44.87
C MET A 9 -25.50 -37.16 44.61
N ALA A 10 -26.31 -36.46 45.43
CA ALA A 10 -26.48 -35.01 45.32
C ALA A 10 -25.16 -34.26 45.57
N SER A 11 -24.39 -34.66 46.59
CA SER A 11 -23.09 -34.04 46.88
C SER A 11 -22.07 -34.28 45.76
N ALA A 12 -22.04 -35.49 45.18
CA ALA A 12 -21.18 -35.80 44.04
C ALA A 12 -21.51 -34.94 42.81
N VAL A 13 -22.80 -34.77 42.47
CA VAL A 13 -23.23 -33.93 41.32
C VAL A 13 -22.83 -32.47 41.53
N ILE A 14 -23.02 -31.92 42.73
CA ILE A 14 -22.62 -30.55 43.05
C ILE A 14 -21.09 -30.40 42.93
N PHE A 15 -20.34 -31.36 43.47
CA PHE A 15 -18.88 -31.34 43.43
C PHE A 15 -18.35 -31.41 42.00
N PHE A 16 -18.85 -32.34 41.18
CA PHE A 16 -18.46 -32.44 39.77
C PHE A 16 -18.90 -31.21 38.96
N GLY A 17 -20.08 -30.66 39.22
CA GLY A 17 -20.55 -29.43 38.58
C GLY A 17 -19.64 -28.23 38.87
N ALA A 18 -19.22 -28.07 40.13
CA ALA A 18 -18.27 -27.02 40.53
C ALA A 18 -16.88 -27.21 39.88
N LEU A 19 -16.40 -28.46 39.82
CA LEU A 19 -15.09 -28.79 39.27
C LEU A 19 -15.04 -28.59 37.74
N ILE A 20 -16.10 -28.96 37.02
CA ILE A 20 -16.23 -28.70 35.57
C ILE A 20 -16.33 -27.20 35.29
N SER A 21 -17.11 -26.45 36.08
CA SER A 21 -17.26 -25.01 35.92
C SER A 21 -15.93 -24.27 36.11
N MET A 22 -15.18 -24.61 37.17
CA MET A 22 -13.86 -24.05 37.44
C MET A 22 -12.83 -24.45 36.36
N GLY A 23 -12.89 -25.68 35.86
CA GLY A 23 -12.05 -26.14 34.76
C GLY A 23 -12.29 -25.37 33.47
N ASN A 24 -13.56 -25.15 33.11
CA ASN A 24 -13.94 -24.44 31.89
C ASN A 24 -13.48 -22.97 31.92
N GLU A 25 -13.61 -22.30 33.06
CA GLU A 25 -13.13 -20.91 33.23
C GLU A 25 -11.60 -20.81 33.10
N ARG A 26 -10.86 -21.78 33.67
CA ARG A 26 -9.39 -21.82 33.54
C ARG A 26 -8.97 -22.10 32.08
N GLN A 27 -9.65 -23.02 31.39
CA GLN A 27 -9.38 -23.30 29.99
C GLN A 27 -9.69 -22.10 29.10
N ARG A 28 -10.82 -21.42 29.34
CA ARG A 28 -11.19 -20.21 28.61
C ARG A 28 -10.12 -19.13 28.71
N ARG A 29 -9.65 -18.84 29.93
CA ARG A 29 -8.57 -17.86 30.15
C ARG A 29 -7.26 -18.26 29.47
N ALA A 30 -6.94 -19.55 29.45
CA ALA A 30 -5.76 -20.05 28.74
C ALA A 30 -5.89 -19.87 27.21
N ILE A 31 -7.07 -20.14 26.65
CA ILE A 31 -7.36 -19.95 25.21
C ILE A 31 -7.30 -18.46 24.84
N ASP A 32 -7.89 -17.59 25.66
CA ASP A 32 -7.88 -16.14 25.43
C ASP A 32 -6.45 -15.59 25.48
N GLY A 33 -5.64 -16.00 26.46
CA GLY A 33 -4.22 -15.62 26.55
C GLY A 33 -3.38 -16.14 25.37
N LEU A 34 -3.67 -17.34 24.87
CA LEU A 34 -3.01 -17.87 23.66
C LEU A 34 -3.39 -17.07 22.41
N ARG A 35 -4.66 -16.68 22.27
CA ARG A 35 -5.13 -15.89 21.11
C ARG A 35 -4.37 -14.57 20.99
N GLU A 36 -4.20 -13.86 22.10
CA GLU A 36 -3.45 -12.60 22.12
C GLU A 36 -1.99 -12.81 21.72
N GLN A 37 -1.34 -13.85 22.26
CA GLN A 37 0.04 -14.18 21.92
C GLN A 37 0.21 -14.56 20.44
N VAL A 38 -0.74 -15.29 19.86
CA VAL A 38 -0.71 -15.66 18.44
C VAL A 38 -0.85 -14.43 17.54
N VAL A 39 -1.70 -13.47 17.91
CA VAL A 39 -1.85 -12.21 17.15
C VAL A 39 -0.56 -11.40 17.22
N LEU A 40 0.02 -11.23 18.41
CA LEU A 40 1.28 -10.50 18.58
C LEU A 40 2.42 -11.16 17.81
N TRP A 41 2.53 -12.49 17.90
CA TRP A 41 3.50 -13.27 17.15
C TRP A 41 3.31 -13.10 15.64
N ALA A 42 2.09 -13.16 15.13
CA ALA A 42 1.81 -13.01 13.70
C ALA A 42 2.19 -11.62 13.18
N VAL A 43 1.92 -10.56 13.95
CA VAL A 43 2.31 -9.19 13.59
C VAL A 43 3.84 -9.05 13.56
N GLN A 44 4.53 -9.61 14.56
CA GLN A 44 5.99 -9.58 14.62
C GLN A 44 6.62 -10.38 13.49
N ASP A 45 6.10 -11.57 13.19
CA ASP A 45 6.55 -12.41 12.09
C ASP A 45 6.40 -11.69 10.74
N LEU A 46 5.26 -11.05 10.48
CA LEU A 46 5.07 -10.23 9.29
C LEU A 46 6.07 -9.07 9.21
N LYS A 47 6.36 -8.42 10.34
CA LYS A 47 7.33 -7.32 10.39
C LYS A 47 8.75 -7.81 10.05
N ILE A 48 9.18 -8.92 10.63
CA ILE A 48 10.51 -9.53 10.36
C ILE A 48 10.61 -9.93 8.89
N LYS A 49 9.58 -10.59 8.35
CA LYS A 49 9.53 -10.98 6.94
C LYS A 49 9.60 -9.75 6.02
N ARG A 50 8.88 -8.67 6.35
CA ARG A 50 8.92 -7.43 5.57
C ARG A 50 10.27 -6.74 5.62
N GLU A 51 10.93 -6.71 6.78
CA GLU A 51 12.28 -6.17 6.92
C GLU A 51 13.30 -6.96 6.10
N HIS A 52 13.20 -8.30 6.11
CA HIS A 52 14.04 -9.14 5.27
C HIS A 52 13.80 -8.89 3.78
N LEU A 53 12.54 -8.68 3.37
CA LEU A 53 12.20 -8.31 2.01
C LEU A 53 12.76 -6.93 1.65
N ALA A 54 12.68 -5.93 2.54
CA ALA A 54 13.25 -4.61 2.31
C ALA A 54 14.76 -4.64 2.04
N GLN A 55 15.49 -5.58 2.65
CA GLN A 55 16.93 -5.76 2.42
C GLN A 55 17.27 -6.50 1.12
N THR A 56 16.33 -7.27 0.57
CA THR A 56 16.56 -8.15 -0.59
C THR A 56 15.90 -7.66 -1.87
N VAL A 57 14.92 -6.76 -1.77
CA VAL A 57 14.24 -6.16 -2.93
C VAL A 57 15.26 -5.38 -3.75
N GLN A 58 15.28 -5.67 -5.05
CA GLN A 58 16.05 -4.95 -6.03
C GLN A 58 15.17 -4.70 -7.25
N VAL A 59 15.30 -3.51 -7.84
CA VAL A 59 14.64 -3.15 -9.09
C VAL A 59 15.72 -3.00 -10.16
N PRO A 60 16.08 -4.07 -10.87
CA PRO A 60 17.18 -4.04 -11.85
C PRO A 60 16.86 -3.18 -13.07
N ASP A 61 15.58 -3.10 -13.43
CA ASP A 61 15.11 -2.26 -14.55
C ASP A 61 13.88 -1.45 -14.11
N PRO A 62 14.09 -0.18 -13.72
CA PRO A 62 13.04 0.71 -13.24
C PRO A 62 11.93 0.98 -14.27
N ILE A 63 12.25 1.09 -15.56
CA ILE A 63 11.23 1.41 -16.57
C ILE A 63 10.34 0.21 -16.85
N ASN A 64 10.94 -0.99 -16.90
CA ASN A 64 10.17 -2.23 -17.03
C ASN A 64 9.32 -2.51 -15.78
N TRP A 65 9.79 -2.13 -14.60
CA TRP A 65 8.97 -2.20 -13.38
C TRP A 65 7.74 -1.29 -13.48
N VAL A 66 7.91 -0.01 -13.88
CA VAL A 66 6.77 0.91 -14.05
C VAL A 66 5.79 0.38 -15.10
N ASN A 67 6.28 -0.15 -16.23
CA ASN A 67 5.42 -0.77 -17.24
C ASN A 67 4.58 -1.93 -16.69
N LYS A 68 5.17 -2.80 -15.85
CA LYS A 68 4.44 -3.90 -15.21
C LYS A 68 3.37 -3.39 -14.24
N VAL A 69 3.69 -2.38 -13.44
CA VAL A 69 2.74 -1.74 -12.52
C VAL A 69 1.57 -1.11 -13.27
N VAL A 70 1.87 -0.37 -14.34
CA VAL A 70 0.87 0.26 -15.21
C VAL A 70 0.00 -0.78 -15.88
N THR A 71 0.58 -1.84 -16.43
CA THR A 71 -0.18 -2.94 -17.07
C THR A 71 -1.15 -3.59 -16.09
N ARG A 72 -0.79 -3.72 -14.81
CA ARG A 72 -1.66 -4.31 -13.78
C ARG A 72 -2.89 -3.47 -13.45
N VAL A 73 -2.73 -2.14 -13.34
CA VAL A 73 -3.83 -1.25 -12.93
C VAL A 73 -4.61 -0.71 -14.13
N TYR A 74 -3.91 -0.32 -15.20
CA TYR A 74 -4.50 0.21 -16.42
C TYR A 74 -4.98 -0.89 -17.38
N GLY A 75 -4.44 -2.10 -17.25
CA GLY A 75 -4.85 -3.26 -18.06
C GLY A 75 -4.21 -3.34 -19.45
N GLN A 76 -3.34 -2.40 -19.81
CA GLN A 76 -2.63 -2.36 -21.09
C GLN A 76 -1.15 -2.07 -20.89
N ASP A 77 -0.31 -2.73 -21.69
CA ASP A 77 1.11 -2.43 -21.75
C ASP A 77 1.34 -1.20 -22.64
N LEU A 78 1.81 -0.11 -22.02
CA LEU A 78 2.05 1.16 -22.69
C LEU A 78 3.46 1.29 -23.25
N ASN A 79 4.36 0.33 -22.97
CA ASN A 79 5.78 0.34 -23.37
C ASN A 79 6.41 1.73 -23.21
N LEU A 80 6.39 2.22 -21.96
CA LEU A 80 6.73 3.58 -21.61
C LEU A 80 8.21 3.88 -21.88
N LYS A 81 8.47 5.07 -22.42
CA LYS A 81 9.80 5.66 -22.52
C LYS A 81 9.83 6.95 -21.70
N VAL A 82 10.82 7.10 -20.83
CA VAL A 82 11.04 8.35 -20.10
C VAL A 82 11.45 9.44 -21.09
N VAL A 83 10.71 10.54 -21.09
CA VAL A 83 10.98 11.72 -21.91
C VAL A 83 11.74 12.74 -21.09
N GLU A 84 11.21 13.09 -19.93
CA GLU A 84 11.74 14.17 -19.11
C GLU A 84 11.36 14.00 -17.64
N VAL A 85 12.26 14.44 -16.76
CA VAL A 85 12.08 14.43 -15.30
C VAL A 85 12.01 15.88 -14.84
N PHE A 86 10.94 16.23 -14.14
CA PHE A 86 10.73 17.55 -13.58
C PHE A 86 10.89 17.50 -12.07
N GLU A 87 11.67 18.42 -11.52
CA GLU A 87 11.90 18.51 -10.06
C GLU A 87 10.85 19.38 -9.37
N ASN A 88 10.31 20.40 -10.04
CA ASN A 88 9.40 21.37 -9.43
C ASN A 88 8.13 21.64 -10.26
N PRO A 89 6.96 21.12 -9.87
CA PRO A 89 6.72 19.96 -8.99
C PRO A 89 7.30 18.63 -9.52
N HIS A 90 7.65 17.71 -8.62
CA HIS A 90 8.14 16.36 -8.96
C HIS A 90 7.16 15.63 -9.90
N ALA A 91 7.58 15.46 -11.15
CA ALA A 91 6.82 14.77 -12.17
C ALA A 91 7.75 14.03 -13.13
N LEU A 92 7.33 12.86 -13.57
CA LEU A 92 8.01 12.08 -14.59
C LEU A 92 7.10 12.02 -15.81
N LEU A 93 7.58 12.57 -16.93
CA LEU A 93 6.88 12.52 -18.21
C LEU A 93 7.37 11.30 -18.99
N CYS A 94 6.43 10.40 -19.28
CA CYS A 94 6.64 9.26 -20.16
C CYS A 94 5.81 9.41 -21.43
N ASN A 95 6.32 8.87 -22.53
CA ASN A 95 5.56 8.69 -23.75
C ASN A 95 5.28 7.19 -23.95
N SER A 96 4.03 6.85 -24.28
CA SER A 96 3.67 5.50 -24.68
C SER A 96 4.07 5.26 -26.13
N GLN A 97 4.89 4.23 -26.38
CA GLN A 97 5.28 3.89 -27.75
C GLN A 97 4.13 3.34 -28.59
N ASN A 98 3.09 2.80 -27.96
CA ASN A 98 1.95 2.20 -28.67
C ASN A 98 1.03 3.27 -29.26
N ASP A 99 0.61 4.23 -28.44
CA ASP A 99 -0.41 5.22 -28.84
C ASP A 99 0.15 6.64 -28.99
N GLY A 100 1.45 6.85 -28.71
CA GLY A 100 2.08 8.17 -28.69
C GLY A 100 1.56 9.09 -27.57
N THR A 101 0.70 8.58 -26.68
CA THR A 101 0.09 9.33 -25.59
C THR A 101 1.12 9.70 -24.54
N ASN A 102 1.00 10.92 -24.01
CA ASN A 102 1.88 11.40 -22.95
C ASN A 102 1.27 11.06 -21.60
N VAL A 103 2.05 10.42 -20.76
CA VAL A 103 1.67 9.93 -19.44
C VAL A 103 2.52 10.64 -18.41
N VAL A 104 1.89 11.22 -17.39
CA VAL A 104 2.60 11.94 -16.33
C VAL A 104 2.45 11.16 -15.03
N PHE A 105 3.58 10.79 -14.43
CA PHE A 105 3.64 10.17 -13.11
C PHE A 105 4.05 11.20 -12.06
N THR A 106 3.40 11.17 -10.90
CA THR A 106 3.73 12.07 -9.79
C THR A 106 3.28 11.50 -8.46
N SER A 107 3.86 11.99 -7.36
CA SER A 107 3.38 11.74 -5.99
C SER A 107 2.10 12.53 -5.67
N PHE A 108 1.79 13.58 -6.43
CA PHE A 108 0.67 14.48 -6.11
C PHE A 108 -0.68 13.88 -6.51
N SER A 109 -1.59 13.89 -5.53
CA SER A 109 -2.99 13.54 -5.73
C SER A 109 -3.73 14.60 -6.57
N PRO A 110 -4.90 14.26 -7.16
CA PRO A 110 -5.65 15.20 -7.99
C PRO A 110 -6.11 16.45 -7.23
N THR A 111 -6.33 16.34 -5.92
CA THR A 111 -6.70 17.45 -5.03
C THR A 111 -5.52 18.39 -4.79
N GLU A 112 -4.32 17.86 -4.57
CA GLU A 112 -3.08 18.63 -4.41
C GLU A 112 -2.70 19.36 -5.70
N ILE A 113 -2.83 18.72 -6.86
CA ILE A 113 -2.60 19.39 -8.15
C ILE A 113 -3.59 20.57 -8.34
N LYS A 114 -4.85 20.39 -7.96
CA LYS A 114 -5.85 21.48 -8.00
C LYS A 114 -5.47 22.62 -7.05
N ALA A 115 -4.96 22.31 -5.86
CA ALA A 115 -4.48 23.31 -4.91
C ALA A 115 -3.24 24.05 -5.46
N LEU A 116 -2.29 23.33 -6.05
CA LEU A 116 -1.08 23.87 -6.68
C LEU A 116 -1.41 24.85 -7.82
N LYS A 117 -2.37 24.48 -8.69
CA LYS A 117 -2.88 25.36 -9.76
C LYS A 117 -3.57 26.61 -9.24
N ARG A 118 -4.28 26.50 -8.10
CA ARG A 118 -4.92 27.66 -7.45
C ARG A 118 -3.90 28.59 -6.79
N ALA A 119 -2.81 28.05 -6.25
CA ALA A 119 -1.74 28.85 -5.66
C ALA A 119 -0.98 29.63 -6.76
N LYS A 120 -0.62 28.97 -7.86
CA LYS A 120 0.01 29.63 -9.02
C LYS A 120 -1.05 30.24 -9.96
N LYS A 121 -1.79 31.27 -9.54
CA LYS A 121 -2.89 31.89 -10.33
C LYS A 121 -2.49 32.41 -11.73
N ASN A 122 -1.22 32.78 -11.95
CA ASN A 122 -0.77 33.34 -13.22
C ASN A 122 -0.45 32.23 -14.23
N ARG A 123 -1.32 32.10 -15.24
CA ARG A 123 -1.19 31.15 -16.36
C ARG A 123 0.13 31.28 -17.13
N LEU A 124 0.70 32.49 -17.19
CA LEU A 124 2.01 32.74 -17.80
C LEU A 124 3.15 32.10 -17.01
N LEU A 125 3.14 32.18 -15.67
CA LEU A 125 4.14 31.50 -14.84
C LEU A 125 4.03 29.98 -14.95
N GLN A 126 2.82 29.45 -15.10
CA GLN A 126 2.61 28.01 -15.33
C GLN A 126 3.15 27.52 -16.68
N ILE A 127 3.15 28.37 -17.70
CA ILE A 127 3.69 28.04 -19.04
C ILE A 127 5.21 28.22 -19.06
N ILE A 128 5.74 29.23 -18.37
CA ILE A 128 7.19 29.47 -18.24
C ILE A 128 7.87 28.36 -17.44
N ASP A 129 7.21 27.81 -16.42
CA ASP A 129 7.72 26.68 -15.63
C ASP A 129 7.79 25.36 -16.43
N GLY A 130 7.17 25.26 -17.61
CA GLY A 130 7.23 24.08 -18.49
C GLY A 130 6.64 22.78 -17.92
N ASN A 131 6.22 22.76 -16.65
CA ASN A 131 5.90 21.53 -15.96
C ASN A 131 4.56 20.93 -16.43
N PRO A 132 4.54 19.65 -16.86
CA PRO A 132 3.36 19.00 -17.42
C PRO A 132 2.20 18.90 -16.42
N LEU A 133 2.47 18.88 -15.10
CA LEU A 133 1.43 18.83 -14.07
C LEU A 133 0.56 20.09 -14.02
N LEU A 134 1.16 21.26 -14.26
CA LEU A 134 0.47 22.54 -14.30
C LEU A 134 -0.38 22.69 -15.57
N LEU A 135 0.01 21.99 -16.64
CA LEU A 135 -0.67 22.01 -17.94
C LEU A 135 -1.75 20.92 -18.08
N LEU A 136 -1.92 20.02 -17.10
CA LEU A 136 -2.95 18.98 -17.14
C LEU A 136 -4.38 19.57 -17.29
N PRO A 137 -5.24 18.99 -18.13
CA PRO A 137 -6.64 19.39 -18.23
C PRO A 137 -7.38 19.13 -16.91
N ARG A 138 -8.46 19.90 -16.64
CA ARG A 138 -9.23 19.80 -15.38
C ARG A 138 -9.86 18.42 -15.14
N ASN A 139 -10.05 17.64 -16.21
CA ASN A 139 -10.70 16.34 -16.20
C ASN A 139 -9.78 15.23 -16.75
N ALA A 140 -8.46 15.38 -16.57
CA ALA A 140 -7.51 14.34 -16.94
C ALA A 140 -7.84 13.05 -16.17
N ALA A 141 -7.83 11.90 -16.88
CA ALA A 141 -7.99 10.61 -16.24
C ALA A 141 -6.79 10.37 -15.31
N ALA A 142 -7.09 10.09 -14.04
CA ALA A 142 -6.10 9.88 -13.00
C ALA A 142 -6.22 8.45 -12.45
N PHE A 143 -5.10 7.75 -12.35
CA PHE A 143 -5.02 6.40 -11.81
C PHE A 143 -4.06 6.40 -10.63
N GLU A 144 -4.53 5.90 -9.49
CA GLU A 144 -3.72 5.72 -8.30
C GLU A 144 -3.03 4.36 -8.34
N PHE A 145 -1.76 4.30 -7.95
CA PHE A 145 -0.99 3.10 -7.69
C PHE A 145 -0.61 3.07 -6.23
N SER A 146 -0.95 1.98 -5.56
CA SER A 146 -0.63 1.71 -4.16
C SER A 146 -0.37 0.22 -3.96
N ILE A 147 0.05 -0.15 -2.75
CA ILE A 147 0.25 -1.56 -2.35
C ILE A 147 -0.99 -2.42 -2.67
N LEU A 148 -2.19 -1.83 -2.58
CA LEU A 148 -3.45 -2.54 -2.75
C LEU A 148 -3.71 -2.99 -4.20
N ASN A 149 -3.21 -2.27 -5.20
CA ASN A 149 -3.49 -2.55 -6.61
C ASN A 149 -2.23 -2.88 -7.43
N SER A 150 -1.05 -2.49 -6.94
CA SER A 150 0.21 -2.55 -7.68
C SER A 150 1.14 -3.65 -7.18
N GLY A 151 0.84 -4.28 -6.05
CA GLY A 151 1.56 -5.44 -5.53
C GLY A 151 2.01 -5.27 -4.08
N ILE A 152 2.29 -6.39 -3.40
CA ILE A 152 2.56 -6.42 -1.96
C ILE A 152 3.89 -5.77 -1.56
N LEU A 153 4.81 -5.61 -2.52
CA LEU A 153 6.13 -4.99 -2.35
C LEU A 153 6.21 -3.61 -2.99
N PHE A 154 5.09 -3.07 -3.47
CA PHE A 154 5.08 -1.83 -4.23
C PHE A 154 5.73 -0.67 -3.47
N ASP A 155 5.49 -0.56 -2.17
CA ASP A 155 6.09 0.47 -1.31
C ASP A 155 7.61 0.34 -1.15
N LEU A 156 8.15 -0.87 -1.27
CA LEU A 156 9.60 -1.11 -1.19
C LEU A 156 10.27 -0.94 -2.55
N GLU A 157 9.60 -1.37 -3.62
CA GLU A 157 10.10 -1.27 -4.99
C GLU A 157 10.01 0.15 -5.54
N LEU A 158 8.99 0.90 -5.14
CA LEU A 158 8.70 2.23 -5.67
C LEU A 158 9.84 3.24 -5.43
N PRO A 159 10.37 3.43 -4.21
CA PRO A 159 11.49 4.33 -3.99
C PRO A 159 12.73 3.95 -4.82
N LEU A 160 13.01 2.65 -4.95
CA LEU A 160 14.13 2.15 -5.75
C LEU A 160 13.95 2.41 -7.24
N ALA A 161 12.74 2.16 -7.76
CA ALA A 161 12.41 2.45 -9.15
C ALA A 161 12.45 3.96 -9.42
N TRP A 162 11.90 4.77 -8.51
CA TRP A 162 11.87 6.22 -8.66
C TRP A 162 13.27 6.83 -8.62
N LYS A 163 14.13 6.36 -7.70
CA LYS A 163 15.56 6.72 -7.68
C LYS A 163 16.25 6.34 -8.98
N GLY A 164 16.00 5.13 -9.49
CA GLY A 164 16.56 4.68 -10.75
C GLY A 164 16.12 5.51 -11.97
N LEU A 165 14.92 6.10 -11.93
CA LEU A 165 14.38 6.92 -13.03
C LEU A 165 14.74 8.41 -12.91
N THR A 166 14.76 8.95 -11.69
CA THR A 166 14.87 10.39 -11.46
C THR A 166 16.20 10.81 -10.83
N GLY A 167 16.99 9.86 -10.31
CA GLY A 167 18.20 10.14 -9.54
C GLY A 167 17.95 10.67 -8.12
N ASN A 168 16.68 10.91 -7.73
CA ASN A 168 16.30 11.50 -6.46
C ASN A 168 15.79 10.44 -5.47
N ASP A 169 16.26 10.51 -4.24
CA ASP A 169 15.75 9.70 -3.13
C ASP A 169 14.44 10.31 -2.60
N LEU A 170 13.37 9.54 -2.68
CA LEU A 170 12.10 9.87 -2.04
C LEU A 170 11.85 8.83 -0.95
N ASP A 171 12.12 9.21 0.29
CA ASP A 171 12.21 8.26 1.40
C ASP A 171 10.85 7.69 1.85
N GLU A 172 9.71 8.24 1.42
CA GLU A 172 8.38 7.81 1.91
C GLU A 172 7.25 7.96 0.87
N MET A 173 7.42 7.42 -0.33
CA MET A 173 6.32 7.34 -1.30
C MET A 173 5.53 6.04 -1.15
N ASN A 174 4.29 6.15 -0.66
CA ASN A 174 3.35 5.03 -0.53
C ASN A 174 2.42 4.87 -1.75
N SER A 175 2.31 5.92 -2.57
CA SER A 175 1.48 5.91 -3.76
C SER A 175 2.06 6.76 -4.89
N ILE A 176 1.72 6.39 -6.12
CA ILE A 176 1.95 7.18 -7.34
C ILE A 176 0.62 7.45 -8.01
N TRP A 177 0.52 8.58 -8.68
CA TRP A 177 -0.57 8.92 -9.57
C TRP A 177 -0.08 8.98 -11.01
N MET A 178 -0.81 8.33 -11.91
CA MET A 178 -0.67 8.50 -13.36
C MET A 178 -1.79 9.38 -13.88
N TYR A 179 -1.41 10.36 -14.69
CA TYR A 179 -2.34 11.20 -15.43
C TYR A 179 -2.14 10.99 -16.92
N LEU A 180 -3.24 10.69 -17.62
CA LEU A 180 -3.23 10.61 -19.08
C LEU A 180 -3.41 12.01 -19.66
N ARG A 181 -2.49 12.40 -20.55
CA ARG A 181 -2.62 13.60 -21.37
C ARG A 181 -2.99 13.18 -22.79
N PRO A 182 -4.20 13.54 -23.27
CA PRO A 182 -4.56 13.37 -24.68
C PRO A 182 -3.75 14.31 -25.58
#